data_AF-L8HLL5-F1
#
_entry.id   AF-L8HLL5-F1
#
_cell.length_a   1.000
_cell.length_b   1.000
_cell.length_c   1.000
_cell.angle_alpha   90.00
_cell.angle_beta   90.00
_cell.angle_gamma   90.00
#
_symmetry.space_group_name_H-M   'P 1'
#
loop_
_entity.id
_entity.type
_entity.pdbx_description
1 polymer ?
#
loop_
_entity_poly.entity_id
_entity_poly.type
_entity_poly.pdbx_seq_one_letter_code
_entity_poly.pdbx_strand_id
1 'polypeptide(L)'
;MKRSRLIFPACGLRPSRLVASSAGTLPLRTKRVEATVHLALWRQPASLPRSHRCYSTTSSSESSSTAWILENYKGDRKDGKPHGQGYVRLPDGTTITGDWVEGELVRGRQVNMHEGGGMLYEGEYRDGLFHGHGRGCNADHMYVGEWVDGVPHGRGRFVSTTERRTYEGDVSQGKPHGQGRETDEIANTVYEGQFKHGMKHGVGVMQGPHHRYEGGWVHDRVEGKGTKRWKTSHKPDSNEEQYEGEWRAGLQHGTGTLTVFHRGGRRKTIFEGDWRDGLMHGQGRELTPRGVVLRSGTWTRGVFVEGQQNEQAPPPPAATIAPSLSTETPKKKAPQRRGRKPAAQKLSQSPTSL
;
A
#
# COMPACT_ATOMS: atom_id res chain seq x y z
N MET A 1 21.84 -0.45 24.70
CA MET A 1 20.56 -1.10 24.35
C MET A 1 20.67 -1.69 22.94
N LYS A 2 20.86 -3.01 22.83
CA LYS A 2 21.04 -3.72 21.55
C LYS A 2 19.66 -3.87 20.88
N ARG A 3 19.48 -3.29 19.69
CA ARG A 3 18.30 -3.51 18.84
C ARG A 3 18.41 -4.88 18.19
N SER A 4 17.62 -5.84 18.65
CA SER A 4 17.45 -7.14 17.99
C SER A 4 16.78 -6.94 16.63
N ARG A 5 17.55 -7.10 15.55
CA ARG A 5 16.99 -7.21 14.19
C ARG A 5 16.45 -8.61 14.03
N LEU A 6 15.12 -8.76 14.01
CA LEU A 6 14.47 -9.97 13.51
C LEU A 6 14.77 -10.07 12.00
N ILE A 7 15.69 -10.95 11.65
CA ILE A 7 15.97 -11.33 10.27
C ILE A 7 14.89 -12.34 9.87
N PHE A 8 13.96 -11.92 9.01
CA PHE A 8 12.95 -12.81 8.45
C PHE A 8 13.50 -13.54 7.21
N PRO A 9 13.26 -14.84 7.03
CA PRO A 9 13.73 -15.57 5.86
C PRO A 9 13.03 -15.07 4.59
N ALA A 10 13.82 -14.86 3.54
CA ALA A 10 13.36 -14.47 2.22
C ALA A 10 12.41 -15.51 1.63
N CYS A 11 11.37 -15.04 0.93
CA CYS A 11 10.40 -15.88 0.23
C CYS A 11 11.11 -16.58 -0.96
N GLY A 12 11.65 -17.78 -0.72
CA GLY A 12 12.36 -18.56 -1.74
C GLY A 12 11.39 -19.31 -2.64
N LEU A 13 10.96 -18.69 -3.75
CA LEU A 13 10.22 -19.35 -4.82
C LEU A 13 11.06 -19.29 -6.11
N ARG A 14 11.74 -20.38 -6.47
CA ARG A 14 12.35 -20.55 -7.81
C ARG A 14 11.91 -21.90 -8.41
N PRO A 15 11.48 -21.95 -9.68
CA PRO A 15 11.03 -23.18 -10.32
C PRO A 15 12.18 -23.89 -11.08
N SER A 16 12.22 -25.21 -10.99
CA SER A 16 12.99 -26.09 -11.89
C SER A 16 12.04 -27.01 -12.66
N ARG A 17 12.28 -27.14 -13.97
CA ARG A 17 11.50 -27.93 -14.96
C ARG A 17 11.86 -29.41 -14.89
N LEU A 18 10.86 -30.30 -15.09
CA LEU A 18 10.86 -31.37 -16.12
C LEU A 18 9.65 -32.34 -15.99
N VAL A 19 8.97 -32.50 -17.14
CA VAL A 19 8.41 -33.68 -17.84
C VAL A 19 7.55 -34.72 -17.11
N ALA A 20 6.35 -34.91 -17.68
CA ALA A 20 5.29 -35.82 -17.25
C ALA A 20 5.34 -37.20 -17.94
N SER A 21 4.74 -38.20 -17.28
CA SER A 21 4.34 -39.49 -17.86
C SER A 21 3.05 -39.99 -17.19
N SER A 22 2.24 -40.70 -17.94
CA SER A 22 0.78 -40.79 -17.87
C SER A 22 0.18 -41.98 -17.10
N ALA A 23 -0.93 -41.65 -16.45
CA ALA A 23 -2.13 -42.37 -15.98
C ALA A 23 -2.43 -43.84 -16.38
N GLY A 24 -3.12 -44.52 -15.44
CA GLY A 24 -4.07 -45.62 -15.65
C GLY A 24 -5.22 -45.52 -14.61
N THR A 25 -6.44 -45.88 -14.99
CA THR A 25 -7.71 -45.59 -14.28
C THR A 25 -8.48 -46.89 -13.95
N LEU A 26 -9.41 -46.82 -12.95
CA LEU A 26 -10.75 -47.47 -12.82
C LEU A 26 -11.06 -48.16 -11.47
N PRO A 27 -12.35 -48.26 -11.04
CA PRO A 27 -12.85 -47.66 -9.79
C PRO A 27 -13.59 -48.66 -8.85
N LEU A 28 -14.15 -48.18 -7.72
CA LEU A 28 -15.58 -48.34 -7.35
C LEU A 28 -15.92 -47.83 -5.93
N ARG A 29 -17.19 -47.38 -5.81
CA ARG A 29 -17.88 -46.65 -4.73
C ARG A 29 -18.00 -47.37 -3.38
N THR A 30 -17.97 -46.57 -2.29
CA THR A 30 -18.91 -46.69 -1.15
C THR A 30 -19.26 -45.30 -0.57
N LYS A 31 -20.45 -45.20 0.06
CA LYS A 31 -21.12 -43.97 0.53
C LYS A 31 -20.29 -43.22 1.60
N ARG A 32 -20.14 -41.89 1.49
CA ARG A 32 -19.30 -41.05 2.35
C ARG A 32 -20.13 -39.96 3.06
N VAL A 33 -19.85 -39.76 4.35
CA VAL A 33 -20.25 -38.60 5.15
C VAL A 33 -19.35 -37.43 4.76
N GLU A 34 -19.92 -36.27 4.45
CA GLU A 34 -19.24 -35.12 3.87
C GLU A 34 -18.53 -34.28 4.95
N ALA A 35 -17.20 -34.36 4.97
CA ALA A 35 -16.33 -33.28 5.45
C ALA A 35 -16.15 -32.32 4.26
N THR A 36 -16.09 -31.00 4.51
CA THR A 36 -15.95 -30.00 3.43
C THR A 36 -14.69 -29.19 3.69
N VAL A 37 -13.64 -29.49 2.93
CA VAL A 37 -12.40 -28.69 2.90
C VAL A 37 -12.43 -27.85 1.63
N HIS A 38 -12.84 -26.58 1.74
CA HIS A 38 -12.75 -25.64 0.62
C HIS A 38 -11.30 -25.17 0.41
N LEU A 39 -10.83 -25.09 -0.83
CA LEU A 39 -9.52 -24.50 -1.12
C LEU A 39 -9.57 -22.99 -0.85
N ALA A 40 -8.88 -22.54 0.19
CA ALA A 40 -8.68 -21.12 0.41
C ALA A 40 -7.65 -20.57 -0.59
N LEU A 41 -8.11 -19.65 -1.43
CA LEU A 41 -7.26 -18.76 -2.21
C LEU A 41 -7.32 -17.39 -1.56
N TRP A 42 -6.17 -16.75 -1.37
CA TRP A 42 -6.18 -15.33 -1.06
C TRP A 42 -6.63 -14.56 -2.30
N ARG A 43 -7.90 -14.16 -2.31
CA ARG A 43 -8.48 -13.40 -3.43
C ARG A 43 -8.09 -11.93 -3.30
N GLN A 44 -7.40 -11.40 -4.31
CA GLN A 44 -7.28 -9.95 -4.45
C GLN A 44 -8.66 -9.36 -4.80
N PRO A 45 -9.06 -8.25 -4.18
CA PRO A 45 -10.30 -7.57 -4.52
C PRO A 45 -10.13 -6.77 -5.81
N ALA A 46 -10.20 -7.43 -6.97
CA ALA A 46 -10.48 -6.77 -8.24
C ALA A 46 -11.96 -6.34 -8.29
N SER A 47 -12.23 -5.20 -8.91
CA SER A 47 -13.57 -4.65 -9.14
C SER A 47 -14.52 -5.70 -9.68
N LEU A 48 -15.50 -6.11 -8.86
CA LEU A 48 -16.64 -6.86 -9.34
C LEU A 48 -17.42 -5.98 -10.32
N PRO A 49 -17.70 -6.42 -11.56
CA PRO A 49 -18.82 -5.84 -12.29
C PRO A 49 -20.09 -6.03 -11.43
N ARG A 50 -20.87 -4.95 -11.32
CA ARG A 50 -22.22 -5.02 -10.76
C ARG A 50 -22.99 -6.10 -11.51
N SER A 51 -23.73 -6.90 -10.75
CA SER A 51 -24.49 -8.09 -11.16
C SER A 51 -23.65 -9.32 -11.50
N HIS A 52 -23.24 -10.08 -10.48
CA HIS A 52 -23.59 -11.50 -10.44
C HIS A 52 -23.80 -11.92 -8.99
N ARG A 53 -25.03 -12.34 -8.72
CA ARG A 53 -25.46 -13.06 -7.54
C ARG A 53 -24.66 -14.36 -7.51
N CYS A 54 -23.59 -14.45 -6.72
CA CYS A 54 -22.84 -15.68 -6.55
C CYS A 54 -23.38 -16.45 -5.34
N TYR A 55 -24.54 -17.08 -5.54
CA TYR A 55 -24.86 -18.36 -4.90
C TYR A 55 -25.33 -19.31 -6.00
N SER A 56 -24.80 -20.53 -5.93
CA SER A 56 -25.10 -21.74 -6.73
C SER A 56 -24.68 -21.72 -8.20
N THR A 57 -23.68 -22.55 -8.55
CA THR A 57 -23.94 -23.93 -9.01
C THR A 57 -22.60 -24.66 -9.26
N THR A 58 -22.20 -25.58 -8.36
CA THR A 58 -21.35 -26.74 -8.71
C THR A 58 -21.45 -27.82 -7.62
N SER A 59 -22.65 -28.40 -7.44
CA SER A 59 -22.89 -29.49 -6.47
C SER A 59 -22.34 -30.86 -6.93
N SER A 60 -21.28 -30.89 -7.74
CA SER A 60 -20.65 -32.11 -8.23
C SER A 60 -19.12 -32.09 -8.21
N SER A 61 -18.49 -30.93 -8.02
CA SER A 61 -17.03 -30.80 -7.90
C SER A 61 -16.56 -30.66 -6.44
N GLU A 62 -17.41 -30.16 -5.55
CA GLU A 62 -17.08 -29.92 -4.13
C GLU A 62 -16.83 -31.24 -3.38
N SER A 63 -17.61 -32.28 -3.68
CA SER A 63 -17.42 -33.62 -3.12
C SER A 63 -16.11 -34.30 -3.58
N SER A 64 -15.52 -33.84 -4.69
CA SER A 64 -14.33 -34.48 -5.27
C SER A 64 -13.03 -34.08 -4.58
N SER A 65 -12.89 -32.82 -4.15
CA SER A 65 -11.66 -32.34 -3.52
C SER A 65 -11.49 -32.88 -2.10
N THR A 66 -12.55 -32.88 -1.31
CA THR A 66 -12.47 -33.41 0.06
C THR A 66 -12.36 -34.92 0.06
N ALA A 67 -13.02 -35.61 -0.87
CA ALA A 67 -12.84 -37.04 -1.02
C ALA A 67 -11.39 -37.41 -1.38
N TRP A 68 -10.79 -36.64 -2.28
CA TRP A 68 -9.40 -36.82 -2.69
C TRP A 68 -8.43 -36.63 -1.52
N ILE A 69 -8.64 -35.59 -0.69
CA ILE A 69 -7.82 -35.33 0.49
C ILE A 69 -7.86 -36.51 1.44
N LEU A 70 -9.05 -37.01 1.76
CA LEU A 70 -9.21 -38.13 2.68
C LEU A 70 -8.55 -39.43 2.18
N GLU A 71 -8.44 -39.63 0.86
CA GLU A 71 -7.79 -40.79 0.24
C GLU A 71 -6.26 -40.65 0.14
N ASN A 72 -5.76 -39.44 -0.10
CA ASN A 72 -4.35 -39.17 -0.37
C ASN A 72 -3.60 -38.55 0.83
N TYR A 73 -4.30 -38.36 1.94
CA TYR A 73 -3.72 -37.92 3.20
C TYR A 73 -2.70 -38.93 3.73
N LYS A 74 -1.55 -38.40 4.14
CA LYS A 74 -0.45 -39.13 4.76
C LYS A 74 -0.19 -38.56 6.16
N GLY A 75 -0.51 -39.34 7.18
CA GLY A 75 -0.36 -38.98 8.58
C GLY A 75 -1.22 -39.87 9.46
N ASP A 76 -1.38 -39.49 10.73
CA ASP A 76 -2.13 -40.27 11.69
C ASP A 76 -3.63 -40.30 11.34
N ARG A 77 -4.30 -41.38 11.70
CA ARG A 77 -5.75 -41.53 11.49
C ARG A 77 -6.42 -42.00 12.76
N LYS A 78 -7.61 -41.46 13.01
CA LYS A 78 -8.54 -41.88 14.06
C LYS A 78 -9.89 -42.15 13.42
N ASP A 79 -10.48 -43.31 13.69
CA ASP A 79 -11.76 -43.73 13.14
C ASP A 79 -11.84 -43.64 11.59
N GLY A 80 -10.73 -43.97 10.92
CA GLY A 80 -10.58 -43.92 9.47
C GLY A 80 -10.35 -42.51 8.88
N LYS A 81 -10.44 -41.47 9.69
CA LYS A 81 -10.28 -40.07 9.28
C LYS A 81 -8.89 -39.53 9.60
N PRO A 82 -8.37 -38.56 8.82
CA PRO A 82 -7.18 -37.79 9.20
C PRO A 82 -7.30 -37.23 10.62
N HIS A 83 -6.25 -37.44 11.42
CA HIS A 83 -6.15 -36.95 12.79
C HIS A 83 -4.68 -36.70 13.11
N GLY A 84 -4.36 -35.79 14.03
CA GLY A 84 -2.97 -35.49 14.38
C GLY A 84 -2.21 -34.83 13.23
N GLN A 85 -0.90 -35.07 13.16
CA GLN A 85 -0.04 -34.44 12.16
C GLN A 85 -0.10 -35.19 10.82
N GLY A 86 -0.20 -34.44 9.73
CA GLY A 86 -0.12 -35.03 8.41
C GLY A 86 -0.05 -34.05 7.26
N TYR A 87 0.08 -34.59 6.06
CA TYR A 87 0.17 -33.82 4.83
C TYR A 87 -0.63 -34.42 3.69
N VAL A 88 -0.99 -33.55 2.76
CA VAL A 88 -1.62 -33.89 1.50
C VAL A 88 -1.06 -33.01 0.38
N ARG A 89 -0.84 -33.58 -0.80
CA ARG A 89 -0.40 -32.85 -2.00
C ARG A 89 -1.45 -33.01 -3.08
N LEU A 90 -2.20 -31.96 -3.35
CA LEU A 90 -3.29 -31.95 -4.32
C LEU A 90 -2.77 -32.13 -5.77
N PRO A 91 -3.63 -32.56 -6.71
CA PRO A 91 -3.26 -32.74 -8.12
C PRO A 91 -2.72 -31.49 -8.81
N ASP A 92 -3.15 -30.31 -8.37
CA ASP A 92 -2.67 -29.01 -8.85
C ASP A 92 -1.27 -28.63 -8.32
N GLY A 93 -0.66 -29.49 -7.49
CA GLY A 93 0.63 -29.28 -6.85
C GLY A 93 0.56 -28.57 -5.49
N THR A 94 -0.60 -28.07 -5.08
CA THR A 94 -0.80 -27.45 -3.77
C THR A 94 -0.47 -28.44 -2.67
N THR A 95 0.37 -28.03 -1.72
CA THR A 95 0.73 -28.87 -0.57
C THR A 95 0.14 -28.28 0.70
N ILE A 96 -0.53 -29.12 1.48
CA ILE A 96 -1.14 -28.76 2.75
C ILE A 96 -0.54 -29.67 3.83
N THR A 97 -0.02 -29.08 4.89
CA THR A 97 0.61 -29.79 6.02
C THR A 97 0.07 -29.22 7.33
N GLY A 98 -0.23 -30.04 8.33
CA GLY A 98 -0.62 -29.50 9.63
C GLY A 98 -1.31 -30.49 10.56
N ASP A 99 -2.02 -29.93 11.54
CA ASP A 99 -2.83 -30.61 12.53
C ASP A 99 -4.25 -30.84 12.01
N TRP A 100 -4.67 -32.09 12.04
CA TRP A 100 -5.98 -32.58 11.61
C TRP A 100 -6.79 -33.08 12.80
N VAL A 101 -8.08 -32.79 12.81
CA VAL A 101 -9.02 -33.29 13.83
C VAL A 101 -10.28 -33.75 13.11
N GLU A 102 -10.63 -35.02 13.27
CA GLU A 102 -11.84 -35.63 12.69
C GLU A 102 -11.98 -35.43 11.17
N GLY A 103 -10.85 -35.44 10.44
CA GLY A 103 -10.79 -35.25 9.00
C GLY A 103 -10.67 -33.81 8.52
N GLU A 104 -10.76 -32.84 9.42
CA GLU A 104 -10.65 -31.41 9.12
C GLU A 104 -9.27 -30.88 9.52
N LEU A 105 -8.69 -30.02 8.67
CA LEU A 105 -7.48 -29.29 9.02
C LEU A 105 -7.86 -28.16 9.98
N VAL A 106 -7.23 -28.10 11.16
CA VAL A 106 -7.52 -27.05 12.16
C VAL A 106 -6.40 -26.01 12.24
N ARG A 107 -5.16 -26.42 11.94
CA ARG A 107 -4.00 -25.53 11.87
C ARG A 107 -3.00 -26.11 10.90
N GLY A 108 -2.42 -25.28 10.05
CA GLY A 108 -1.45 -25.79 9.11
C GLY A 108 -0.85 -24.76 8.20
N ARG A 109 -0.18 -25.27 7.18
CA ARG A 109 0.51 -24.52 6.16
C ARG A 109 0.05 -25.00 4.79
N GLN A 110 -0.39 -24.07 3.96
CA GLN A 110 -0.70 -24.30 2.55
C GLN A 110 0.33 -23.60 1.68
N VAL A 111 0.89 -24.32 0.73
CA VAL A 111 1.81 -23.80 -0.29
C VAL A 111 1.24 -24.12 -1.65
N ASN A 112 0.95 -23.07 -2.41
CA ASN A 112 0.53 -23.19 -3.80
C ASN A 112 1.54 -22.45 -4.69
N MET A 113 2.00 -23.11 -5.74
CA MET A 113 2.93 -22.60 -6.74
C MET A 113 2.28 -22.74 -8.12
N HIS A 114 1.63 -21.67 -8.61
CA HIS A 114 1.06 -21.61 -9.95
C HIS A 114 1.75 -20.57 -10.84
N GLU A 115 1.73 -20.78 -12.16
CA GLU A 115 2.11 -19.78 -13.15
C GLU A 115 1.12 -18.60 -13.07
N GLY A 116 1.55 -17.50 -12.46
CA GLY A 116 0.69 -16.33 -12.18
C GLY A 116 0.78 -15.79 -10.76
N GLY A 117 1.43 -16.53 -9.84
CA GLY A 117 1.67 -16.10 -8.47
C GLY A 117 1.37 -17.23 -7.49
N GLY A 118 2.39 -17.64 -6.73
CA GLY A 118 2.23 -18.57 -5.63
C GLY A 118 1.69 -17.87 -4.38
N MET A 119 1.12 -18.67 -3.49
CA MET A 119 0.66 -18.20 -2.18
C MET A 119 1.10 -19.18 -1.10
N LEU A 120 1.56 -18.62 0.01
CA LEU A 120 1.87 -19.31 1.25
C LEU A 120 0.88 -18.82 2.31
N TYR A 121 0.20 -19.74 2.97
CA TYR A 121 -0.52 -19.45 4.19
C TYR A 121 -0.06 -20.37 5.31
N GLU A 122 0.03 -19.84 6.51
CA GLU A 122 0.29 -20.57 7.73
C GLU A 122 -0.60 -20.01 8.84
N GLY A 123 -1.47 -20.84 9.42
CA GLY A 123 -2.44 -20.38 10.40
C GLY A 123 -3.53 -21.39 10.69
N GLU A 124 -4.61 -20.89 11.27
CA GLU A 124 -5.79 -21.66 11.63
C GLU A 124 -6.72 -21.88 10.43
N TYR A 125 -7.50 -22.94 10.49
CA TYR A 125 -8.45 -23.31 9.45
C TYR A 125 -9.81 -23.64 10.06
N ARG A 126 -10.87 -23.34 9.32
CA ARG A 126 -12.24 -23.74 9.62
C ARG A 126 -12.97 -24.03 8.31
N ASP A 127 -13.60 -25.20 8.22
CA ASP A 127 -14.31 -25.65 7.01
C ASP A 127 -13.41 -25.61 5.75
N GLY A 128 -12.13 -25.98 5.96
CA GLY A 128 -11.05 -25.89 4.97
C GLY A 128 -10.56 -24.48 4.61
N LEU A 129 -11.21 -23.42 5.08
CA LEU A 129 -10.84 -22.05 4.78
C LEU A 129 -9.88 -21.48 5.82
N PHE A 130 -9.04 -20.51 5.40
CA PHE A 130 -8.23 -19.73 6.34
C PHE A 130 -9.14 -19.02 7.33
N HIS A 131 -8.90 -19.22 8.61
CA HIS A 131 -9.71 -18.65 9.68
C HIS A 131 -8.80 -18.26 10.85
N GLY A 132 -9.34 -17.54 11.84
CA GLY A 132 -8.60 -17.22 13.07
C GLY A 132 -7.34 -16.42 12.79
N HIS A 133 -6.24 -16.73 13.47
CA HIS A 133 -4.97 -16.03 13.24
C HIS A 133 -4.10 -16.76 12.23
N GLY A 134 -3.50 -15.99 11.33
CA GLY A 134 -2.62 -16.56 10.32
C GLY A 134 -1.75 -15.53 9.63
N ARG A 135 -0.78 -16.08 8.90
CA ARG A 135 0.15 -15.34 8.05
C ARG A 135 0.00 -15.81 6.62
N GLY A 136 -0.36 -14.89 5.74
CA GLY A 136 -0.43 -15.10 4.29
C GLY A 136 0.68 -14.34 3.58
N CYS A 137 1.22 -14.89 2.51
CA CYS A 137 2.21 -14.23 1.65
C CYS A 137 1.93 -14.59 0.20
N ASN A 138 1.92 -13.58 -0.67
CA ASN A 138 1.94 -13.75 -2.12
C ASN A 138 3.15 -12.99 -2.69
N ALA A 139 3.16 -12.76 -4.01
CA ALA A 139 4.24 -12.05 -4.68
C ALA A 139 4.39 -10.58 -4.22
N ASP A 140 3.28 -9.90 -3.90
CA ASP A 140 3.24 -8.45 -3.70
C ASP A 140 3.20 -8.04 -2.22
N HIS A 141 2.66 -8.91 -1.38
CA HIS A 141 2.27 -8.57 -0.01
C HIS A 141 2.38 -9.77 0.93
N MET A 142 2.74 -9.46 2.17
CA MET A 142 2.57 -10.34 3.33
C MET A 142 1.51 -9.74 4.24
N TYR A 143 0.60 -10.59 4.74
CA TYR A 143 -0.38 -10.25 5.76
C TYR A 143 -0.16 -11.12 6.99
N VAL A 144 -0.27 -10.51 8.17
CA VAL A 144 -0.32 -11.23 9.46
C VAL A 144 -1.46 -10.63 10.26
N GLY A 145 -2.40 -11.45 10.72
CA GLY A 145 -3.54 -10.98 11.48
C GLY A 145 -4.68 -11.97 11.46
N GLU A 146 -5.89 -11.45 11.67
CA GLU A 146 -7.11 -12.25 11.67
C GLU A 146 -7.59 -12.54 10.24
N TRP A 147 -8.23 -13.69 10.08
CA TRP A 147 -8.79 -14.21 8.83
C TRP A 147 -10.20 -14.70 9.09
N VAL A 148 -11.10 -14.40 8.15
CA VAL A 148 -12.46 -14.93 8.13
C VAL A 148 -12.72 -15.49 6.73
N ASP A 149 -12.94 -16.79 6.69
CA ASP A 149 -13.37 -17.55 5.51
C ASP A 149 -12.49 -17.29 4.27
N GLY A 150 -11.17 -17.34 4.47
CA GLY A 150 -10.17 -17.12 3.42
C GLY A 150 -9.75 -15.67 3.19
N VAL A 151 -10.34 -14.71 3.91
CA VAL A 151 -10.15 -13.28 3.67
C VAL A 151 -9.56 -12.58 4.90
N PRO A 152 -8.51 -11.75 4.77
CA PRO A 152 -8.02 -10.92 5.87
C PRO A 152 -9.13 -10.05 6.46
N HIS A 153 -9.28 -10.06 7.78
CA HIS A 153 -10.31 -9.34 8.52
C HIS A 153 -9.77 -8.92 9.90
N GLY A 154 -10.56 -8.17 10.69
CA GLY A 154 -10.23 -7.85 12.08
C GLY A 154 -8.98 -6.97 12.19
N ARG A 155 -8.09 -7.27 13.13
CA ARG A 155 -6.80 -6.60 13.28
C ARG A 155 -5.73 -7.30 12.47
N GLY A 156 -4.90 -6.53 11.77
CA GLY A 156 -3.79 -7.12 11.04
C GLY A 156 -2.78 -6.12 10.52
N ARG A 157 -1.74 -6.68 9.91
CA ARG A 157 -0.60 -5.95 9.36
C ARG A 157 -0.32 -6.41 7.94
N PHE A 158 -0.33 -5.48 7.00
CA PHE A 158 0.16 -5.68 5.64
C PHE A 158 1.59 -5.16 5.52
N VAL A 159 2.43 -5.89 4.80
CA VAL A 159 3.78 -5.49 4.40
C VAL A 159 3.89 -5.70 2.90
N SER A 160 4.11 -4.63 2.14
CA SER A 160 4.41 -4.74 0.72
C SER A 160 5.84 -5.27 0.52
N THR A 161 5.98 -6.28 -0.31
CA THR A 161 7.28 -6.86 -0.70
C THR A 161 7.99 -6.02 -1.76
N THR A 162 7.27 -5.14 -2.46
CA THR A 162 7.74 -4.36 -3.60
C THR A 162 7.80 -2.85 -3.32
N GLU A 163 6.80 -2.30 -2.63
CA GLU A 163 6.61 -0.86 -2.44
C GLU A 163 7.21 -0.33 -1.12
N ARG A 164 7.74 -1.21 -0.26
CA ARG A 164 8.27 -0.85 1.08
C ARG A 164 7.26 -0.05 1.93
N ARG A 165 5.98 -0.39 1.78
CA ARG A 165 4.89 0.14 2.59
C ARG A 165 4.47 -0.87 3.62
N THR A 166 4.12 -0.38 4.81
CA THR A 166 3.52 -1.19 5.86
C THR A 166 2.24 -0.55 6.36
N TYR A 167 1.23 -1.36 6.60
CA TYR A 167 -0.02 -0.96 7.22
C TYR A 167 -0.25 -1.81 8.46
N GLU A 168 -0.72 -1.21 9.54
CA GLU A 168 -1.16 -1.90 10.75
C GLU A 168 -2.45 -1.24 11.25
N GLY A 169 -3.50 -2.02 11.46
CA GLY A 169 -4.79 -1.49 11.87
C GLY A 169 -5.94 -2.44 11.61
N ASP A 170 -7.14 -1.87 11.49
CA ASP A 170 -8.33 -2.65 11.19
C ASP A 170 -8.36 -3.04 9.70
N VAL A 171 -8.90 -4.20 9.41
CA VAL A 171 -8.93 -4.81 8.10
C VAL A 171 -10.32 -5.36 7.87
N SER A 172 -10.88 -5.08 6.70
CA SER A 172 -12.18 -5.59 6.31
C SER A 172 -12.16 -5.94 4.84
N GLN A 173 -12.67 -7.13 4.51
CA GLN A 173 -12.75 -7.64 3.14
C GLN A 173 -11.38 -7.58 2.42
N GLY A 174 -10.32 -7.98 3.13
CA GLY A 174 -8.96 -8.04 2.56
C GLY A 174 -8.26 -6.70 2.40
N LYS A 175 -8.83 -5.59 2.91
CA LYS A 175 -8.29 -4.23 2.75
C LYS A 175 -8.17 -3.48 4.07
N PRO A 176 -7.21 -2.54 4.20
CA PRO A 176 -7.23 -1.52 5.25
C PRO A 176 -8.62 -0.86 5.39
N HIS A 177 -9.13 -0.80 6.61
CA HIS A 177 -10.41 -0.23 6.96
C HIS A 177 -10.35 0.34 8.38
N GLY A 178 -11.34 1.12 8.81
CA GLY A 178 -11.42 1.56 10.21
C GLY A 178 -10.22 2.43 10.59
N GLN A 179 -9.64 2.21 11.76
CA GLN A 179 -8.45 2.92 12.22
C GLN A 179 -7.17 2.16 11.87
N GLY A 180 -6.16 2.89 11.40
CA GLY A 180 -4.88 2.27 11.10
C GLY A 180 -3.73 3.25 10.99
N ARG A 181 -2.55 2.68 10.80
CA ARG A 181 -1.28 3.37 10.59
C ARG A 181 -0.61 2.81 9.35
N GLU A 182 -0.32 3.69 8.40
CA GLU A 182 0.48 3.38 7.21
C GLU A 182 1.85 4.06 7.32
N THR A 183 2.91 3.31 7.03
CA THR A 183 4.28 3.85 6.90
C THR A 183 4.78 3.59 5.49
N ASP A 184 5.20 4.64 4.80
CA ASP A 184 5.90 4.58 3.52
C ASP A 184 7.39 4.86 3.77
N GLU A 185 8.22 3.82 3.68
CA GLU A 185 9.66 3.93 3.94
C GLU A 185 10.40 4.72 2.86
N ILE A 186 9.89 4.76 1.63
CA ILE A 186 10.53 5.46 0.50
C ILE A 186 10.31 6.96 0.65
N ALA A 187 9.07 7.37 0.95
CA ALA A 187 8.72 8.76 1.19
C ALA A 187 9.12 9.24 2.61
N ASN A 188 9.47 8.31 3.50
CA ASN A 188 9.67 8.56 4.94
C ASN A 188 8.45 9.28 5.56
N THR A 189 7.27 8.76 5.26
CA THR A 189 6.00 9.32 5.75
C THR A 189 5.24 8.29 6.59
N VAL A 190 4.50 8.80 7.57
CA VAL A 190 3.59 8.03 8.40
C VAL A 190 2.21 8.70 8.35
N TYR A 191 1.18 7.91 8.08
CA TYR A 191 -0.22 8.33 8.22
C TYR A 191 -0.87 7.54 9.35
N GLU A 192 -1.57 8.22 10.24
CA GLU A 192 -2.39 7.63 11.30
C GLU A 192 -3.79 8.23 11.22
N GLY A 193 -4.79 7.38 11.05
CA GLY A 193 -6.18 7.83 10.92
C GLY A 193 -7.08 6.79 10.29
N GLN A 194 -8.18 7.27 9.74
CA GLN A 194 -9.21 6.39 9.20
C GLN A 194 -8.88 5.90 7.78
N PHE A 195 -9.34 4.68 7.48
CA PHE A 195 -9.25 4.02 6.19
C PHE A 195 -10.60 3.50 5.75
N LYS A 196 -10.85 3.54 4.44
CA LYS A 196 -12.04 2.96 3.82
C LYS A 196 -11.66 2.32 2.49
N HIS A 197 -11.93 1.02 2.37
CA HIS A 197 -11.64 0.21 1.18
C HIS A 197 -10.18 0.32 0.70
N GLY A 198 -9.22 0.34 1.63
CA GLY A 198 -7.81 0.42 1.34
C GLY A 198 -7.24 1.82 1.14
N MET A 199 -8.06 2.87 1.23
CA MET A 199 -7.65 4.26 1.02
C MET A 199 -7.82 5.08 2.30
N LYS A 200 -6.98 6.09 2.50
CA LYS A 200 -7.12 7.09 3.58
C LYS A 200 -8.45 7.82 3.42
N HIS A 201 -9.18 7.95 4.52
CA HIS A 201 -10.51 8.55 4.56
C HIS A 201 -10.75 9.20 5.91
N GLY A 202 -11.81 10.00 6.06
CA GLY A 202 -12.19 10.57 7.35
C GLY A 202 -11.14 11.53 7.90
N VAL A 203 -10.88 11.49 9.20
CA VAL A 203 -9.86 12.34 9.85
C VAL A 203 -8.57 11.55 10.04
N GLY A 204 -7.44 12.20 9.78
CA GLY A 204 -6.12 11.60 9.98
C GLY A 204 -4.98 12.60 9.98
N VAL A 205 -3.84 12.14 10.49
CA VAL A 205 -2.59 12.87 10.59
C VAL A 205 -1.56 12.24 9.66
N MET A 206 -0.97 13.04 8.77
CA MET A 206 0.19 12.63 7.96
C MET A 206 1.43 13.38 8.42
N GLN A 207 2.47 12.66 8.79
CA GLN A 207 3.77 13.18 9.18
C GLN A 207 4.83 12.74 8.17
N GLY A 208 5.51 13.71 7.57
CA GLY A 208 6.72 13.49 6.78
C GLY A 208 7.95 14.15 7.42
N PRO A 209 9.11 14.17 6.73
CA PRO A 209 10.35 14.71 7.29
C PRO A 209 10.29 16.21 7.58
N HIS A 210 9.55 16.95 6.75
CA HIS A 210 9.50 18.42 6.75
C HIS A 210 8.08 18.97 6.65
N HIS A 211 7.08 18.12 6.80
CA HIS A 211 5.69 18.53 6.75
C HIS A 211 4.85 17.68 7.69
N ARG A 212 3.77 18.27 8.20
CA ARG A 212 2.73 17.59 8.95
C ARG A 212 1.38 18.12 8.50
N TYR A 213 0.45 17.23 8.19
CA TYR A 213 -0.95 17.56 7.93
C TYR A 213 -1.85 16.88 8.96
N GLU A 214 -2.88 17.57 9.40
CA GLU A 214 -3.93 17.05 10.26
C GLU A 214 -5.28 17.59 9.77
N GLY A 215 -6.19 16.71 9.40
CA GLY A 215 -7.49 17.13 8.87
C GLY A 215 -8.21 16.03 8.12
N GLY A 216 -9.12 16.45 7.25
CA GLY A 216 -9.97 15.56 6.45
C GLY A 216 -9.26 14.92 5.26
N TRP A 217 -9.71 13.70 4.94
CA TRP A 217 -9.24 12.85 3.85
C TRP A 217 -10.42 12.19 3.13
N VAL A 218 -10.34 12.11 1.81
CA VAL A 218 -11.26 11.36 0.96
C VAL A 218 -10.47 10.67 -0.15
N HIS A 219 -10.45 9.34 -0.14
CA HIS A 219 -9.81 8.51 -1.18
C HIS A 219 -8.35 8.92 -1.43
N ASP A 220 -7.55 8.91 -0.36
CA ASP A 220 -6.13 9.30 -0.36
C ASP A 220 -5.84 10.78 -0.63
N ARG A 221 -6.87 11.62 -0.75
CA ARG A 221 -6.72 13.06 -0.96
C ARG A 221 -7.10 13.84 0.28
N VAL A 222 -6.32 14.86 0.59
CA VAL A 222 -6.65 15.87 1.60
C VAL A 222 -7.88 16.67 1.13
N GLU A 223 -8.89 16.76 1.99
CA GLU A 223 -10.21 17.33 1.66
C GLU A 223 -10.87 17.93 2.92
N GLY A 224 -11.70 18.96 2.75
CA GLY A 224 -12.42 19.58 3.86
C GLY A 224 -11.52 20.46 4.72
N LYS A 225 -11.73 20.48 6.03
CA LYS A 225 -10.95 21.33 6.94
C LYS A 225 -9.67 20.62 7.40
N GLY A 226 -8.58 21.37 7.50
CA GLY A 226 -7.31 20.83 8.00
C GLY A 226 -6.22 21.87 8.18
N THR A 227 -5.17 21.46 8.88
CA THR A 227 -3.98 22.25 9.16
C THR A 227 -2.75 21.55 8.59
N LYS A 228 -2.00 22.25 7.75
CA LYS A 228 -0.71 21.79 7.23
C LYS A 228 0.39 22.69 7.76
N ARG A 229 1.47 22.11 8.29
CA ARG A 229 2.75 22.77 8.57
C ARG A 229 3.81 22.20 7.65
N TRP A 230 4.65 23.04 7.06
CA TRP A 230 5.76 22.60 6.22
C TRP A 230 6.94 23.58 6.26
N LYS A 231 8.15 23.05 6.06
CA LYS A 231 9.35 23.88 5.85
C LYS A 231 9.52 24.20 4.37
N THR A 232 9.92 25.43 4.06
CA THR A 232 10.17 25.86 2.68
C THR A 232 11.45 25.27 2.10
N SER A 233 12.37 24.78 2.93
CA SER A 233 13.51 23.97 2.49
C SER A 233 14.01 23.03 3.59
N HIS A 234 14.93 22.13 3.25
CA HIS A 234 15.54 21.17 4.18
C HIS A 234 16.55 21.81 5.15
N LYS A 235 16.88 23.10 4.96
CA LYS A 235 17.86 23.81 5.81
C LYS A 235 17.27 24.08 7.20
N PRO A 236 18.09 24.04 8.27
CA PRO A 236 17.64 24.37 9.63
C PRO A 236 16.98 25.74 9.73
N ASP A 237 17.54 26.74 9.02
CA ASP A 237 17.07 28.13 9.00
C ASP A 237 16.05 28.40 7.89
N SER A 238 15.31 27.39 7.44
CA SER A 238 14.21 27.58 6.51
C SER A 238 13.03 28.27 7.19
N ASN A 239 12.21 28.96 6.39
CA ASN A 239 10.93 29.42 6.87
C ASN A 239 10.02 28.21 7.08
N GLU A 240 9.15 28.29 8.07
CA GLU A 240 8.06 27.34 8.27
C GLU A 240 6.75 28.03 7.88
N GLU A 241 5.89 27.33 7.17
CA GLU A 241 4.58 27.81 6.78
C GLU A 241 3.52 26.92 7.42
N GLN A 242 2.49 27.54 7.98
CA GLN A 242 1.31 26.88 8.50
C GLN A 242 0.08 27.41 7.77
N TYR A 243 -0.68 26.53 7.14
CA TYR A 243 -2.01 26.84 6.63
C TYR A 243 -3.06 26.11 7.44
N GLU A 244 -4.08 26.84 7.88
CA GLU A 244 -5.28 26.31 8.52
C GLU A 244 -6.49 26.82 7.73
N GLY A 245 -7.30 25.91 7.20
CA GLY A 245 -8.44 26.30 6.39
C GLY A 245 -9.06 25.12 5.65
N GLU A 246 -9.79 25.47 4.60
CA GLU A 246 -10.41 24.51 3.71
C GLU A 246 -9.41 23.98 2.67
N TRP A 247 -9.63 22.73 2.26
CA TRP A 247 -8.84 21.97 1.32
C TRP A 247 -9.77 21.28 0.32
N ARG A 248 -9.33 21.25 -0.94
CA ARG A 248 -10.00 20.50 -2.00
C ARG A 248 -8.98 19.80 -2.86
N ALA A 249 -9.12 18.48 -3.02
CA ALA A 249 -8.21 17.66 -3.82
C ALA A 249 -6.70 17.91 -3.52
N GLY A 250 -6.35 18.11 -2.25
CA GLY A 250 -4.97 18.34 -1.82
C GLY A 250 -4.45 19.77 -1.89
N LEU A 251 -5.27 20.73 -2.34
CA LEU A 251 -4.91 22.13 -2.47
C LEU A 251 -5.70 23.01 -1.50
N GLN A 252 -5.10 24.11 -1.04
CA GLN A 252 -5.80 25.14 -0.29
C GLN A 252 -6.96 25.69 -1.12
N HIS A 253 -8.14 25.77 -0.53
CA HIS A 253 -9.37 26.21 -1.17
C HIS A 253 -10.26 26.92 -0.16
N GLY A 254 -11.31 27.62 -0.60
CA GLY A 254 -12.30 28.20 0.31
C GLY A 254 -11.67 29.28 1.19
N THR A 255 -11.97 29.28 2.48
CA THR A 255 -11.38 30.23 3.43
C THR A 255 -10.23 29.62 4.22
N GLY A 256 -9.21 30.42 4.52
CA GLY A 256 -8.07 29.94 5.31
C GLY A 256 -7.08 31.01 5.72
N THR A 257 -6.25 30.63 6.69
CA THR A 257 -5.20 31.44 7.28
C THR A 257 -3.83 30.82 7.00
N LEU A 258 -2.95 31.56 6.31
CA LEU A 258 -1.54 31.20 6.14
C LEU A 258 -0.69 32.01 7.13
N THR A 259 0.09 31.32 7.96
CA THR A 259 1.12 31.92 8.82
C THR A 259 2.49 31.51 8.31
N VAL A 260 3.32 32.47 7.92
CA VAL A 260 4.72 32.27 7.51
C VAL A 260 5.62 32.65 8.68
N PHE A 261 6.30 31.67 9.27
CA PHE A 261 7.33 31.85 10.29
C PHE A 261 8.69 32.06 9.60
N HIS A 262 9.25 33.25 9.76
CA HIS A 262 10.54 33.62 9.18
C HIS A 262 11.70 33.08 10.03
N ARG A 263 12.87 32.94 9.40
CA ARG A 263 14.13 32.43 10.00
C ARG A 263 14.25 32.70 11.51
N GLY A 264 14.36 31.63 12.29
CA GLY A 264 14.51 31.69 13.75
C GLY A 264 13.22 31.90 14.54
N GLY A 265 12.04 31.84 13.91
CA GLY A 265 10.73 31.85 14.57
C GLY A 265 10.31 33.17 15.23
N ARG A 266 11.19 34.18 15.23
CA ARG A 266 10.96 35.48 15.90
C ARG A 266 10.03 36.43 15.14
N ARG A 267 9.87 36.24 13.82
CA ARG A 267 8.98 37.05 12.98
C ARG A 267 8.00 36.12 12.27
N LYS A 268 6.74 36.55 12.16
CA LYS A 268 5.73 35.89 11.35
C LYS A 268 4.98 36.89 10.46
N THR A 269 4.45 36.41 9.35
CA THR A 269 3.47 37.14 8.53
C THR A 269 2.21 36.30 8.47
N ILE A 270 1.04 36.93 8.54
CA ILE A 270 -0.25 36.24 8.53
C ILE A 270 -1.02 36.72 7.30
N PHE A 271 -1.63 35.81 6.56
CA PHE A 271 -2.63 36.12 5.56
C PHE A 271 -3.93 35.39 5.92
N GLU A 272 -5.04 36.11 5.89
CA GLU A 272 -6.40 35.58 6.09
C GLU A 272 -7.22 35.94 4.86
N GLY A 273 -7.90 34.98 4.24
CA GLY A 273 -8.73 35.28 3.08
C GLY A 273 -9.20 34.05 2.31
N ASP A 274 -9.63 34.30 1.08
CA ASP A 274 -10.08 33.24 0.18
C ASP A 274 -8.91 32.59 -0.55
N TRP A 275 -9.11 31.33 -0.92
CA TRP A 275 -8.13 30.46 -1.55
C TRP A 275 -8.79 29.72 -2.70
N ARG A 276 -8.05 29.60 -3.80
CA ARG A 276 -8.45 28.79 -4.95
C ARG A 276 -7.24 28.11 -5.56
N ASP A 277 -7.32 26.79 -5.64
CA ASP A 277 -6.32 25.92 -6.26
C ASP A 277 -4.90 26.15 -5.72
N GLY A 278 -4.81 26.31 -4.40
CA GLY A 278 -3.54 26.51 -3.68
C GLY A 278 -3.04 27.95 -3.64
N LEU A 279 -3.78 28.90 -4.22
CA LEU A 279 -3.36 30.30 -4.32
C LEU A 279 -4.32 31.22 -3.58
N MET A 280 -3.78 32.27 -2.95
CA MET A 280 -4.59 33.38 -2.42
C MET A 280 -5.45 33.94 -3.55
N HIS A 281 -6.74 34.04 -3.30
CA HIS A 281 -7.74 34.51 -4.25
C HIS A 281 -8.83 35.30 -3.54
N GLY A 282 -9.75 35.95 -4.27
CA GLY A 282 -10.90 36.62 -3.66
C GLY A 282 -10.51 37.72 -2.68
N GLN A 283 -11.24 37.84 -1.57
CA GLN A 283 -10.99 38.83 -0.54
C GLN A 283 -9.94 38.34 0.46
N GLY A 284 -9.13 39.25 0.98
CA GLY A 284 -8.16 38.90 2.01
C GLY A 284 -7.54 40.08 2.76
N ARG A 285 -6.66 39.75 3.70
CA ARG A 285 -5.83 40.71 4.42
C ARG A 285 -4.53 40.08 4.87
N GLU A 286 -3.46 40.85 4.76
CA GLU A 286 -2.14 40.51 5.30
C GLU A 286 -1.93 41.26 6.61
N LEU A 287 -1.46 40.58 7.65
CA LEU A 287 -1.28 41.12 8.98
C LEU A 287 0.14 40.89 9.50
N THR A 288 0.60 41.84 10.32
CA THR A 288 1.78 41.68 11.18
C THR A 288 1.55 40.63 12.27
N PRO A 289 2.59 40.16 12.99
CA PRO A 289 2.41 39.30 14.16
C PRO A 289 1.49 39.86 15.25
N ARG A 290 1.36 41.20 15.30
CA ARG A 290 0.53 41.92 16.28
C ARG A 290 -0.90 42.18 15.79
N GLY A 291 -1.28 41.65 14.62
CA GLY A 291 -2.61 41.83 14.05
C GLY A 291 -2.82 43.17 13.32
N VAL A 292 -1.78 44.00 13.18
CA VAL A 292 -1.86 45.23 12.35
C VAL A 292 -2.01 44.83 10.89
N VAL A 293 -3.07 45.31 10.24
CA VAL A 293 -3.33 45.10 8.81
C VAL A 293 -2.29 45.87 7.98
N LEU A 294 -1.52 45.12 7.18
CA LEU A 294 -0.54 45.63 6.22
C LEU A 294 -1.23 46.03 4.91
N ARG A 295 -2.12 45.16 4.42
CA ARG A 295 -2.96 45.41 3.25
C ARG A 295 -4.23 44.57 3.29
N SER A 296 -5.31 45.06 2.70
CA SER A 296 -6.58 44.35 2.56
C SER A 296 -7.27 44.71 1.26
N GLY A 297 -7.94 43.75 0.63
CA GLY A 297 -8.57 43.91 -0.68
C GLY A 297 -8.68 42.61 -1.46
N THR A 298 -8.41 42.65 -2.76
CA THR A 298 -8.64 41.54 -3.70
C THR A 298 -7.34 40.88 -4.16
N TRP A 299 -7.29 39.55 -4.12
CA TRP A 299 -6.20 38.71 -4.62
C TRP A 299 -6.61 37.91 -5.85
N THR A 300 -5.72 37.83 -6.84
CA THR A 300 -5.89 36.96 -8.01
C THR A 300 -4.63 36.14 -8.25
N ARG A 301 -4.76 34.81 -8.15
CA ARG A 301 -3.66 33.85 -8.39
C ARG A 301 -2.41 34.17 -7.55
N GLY A 302 -2.62 34.51 -6.27
CA GLY A 302 -1.53 34.85 -5.35
C GLY A 302 -1.07 36.31 -5.40
N VAL A 303 -1.58 37.12 -6.32
CA VAL A 303 -1.18 38.53 -6.51
C VAL A 303 -2.24 39.46 -5.93
N PHE A 304 -1.82 40.44 -5.13
CA PHE A 304 -2.70 41.53 -4.68
C PHE A 304 -2.99 42.47 -5.84
N VAL A 305 -4.27 42.70 -6.14
CA VAL A 305 -4.71 43.46 -7.32
C VAL A 305 -5.23 44.84 -6.93
N GLU A 306 -6.02 44.93 -5.87
CA GLU A 306 -6.73 46.16 -5.48
C GLU A 306 -6.98 46.17 -3.98
N GLY A 307 -6.91 47.35 -3.35
CA GLY A 307 -7.33 47.54 -1.95
C GLY A 307 -6.49 48.56 -1.18
N GLN A 308 -6.68 48.59 0.14
CA GLN A 308 -5.97 49.50 1.03
C GLN A 308 -4.61 48.92 1.42
N GLN A 309 -3.56 49.73 1.37
CA GLN A 309 -2.22 49.38 1.87
C GLN A 309 -1.77 50.40 2.90
N ASN A 310 -1.21 49.93 4.02
CA ASN A 310 -0.64 50.79 5.02
C ASN A 310 0.79 51.20 4.61
N GLU A 311 0.94 52.39 4.02
CA GLU A 311 2.21 52.92 3.50
C GLU A 311 3.29 53.11 4.57
N GLN A 312 2.91 53.16 5.85
CA GLN A 312 3.83 53.32 6.98
C GLN A 312 4.33 51.98 7.55
N ALA A 313 3.83 50.86 7.03
CA ALA A 313 4.27 49.55 7.49
C ALA A 313 5.57 49.12 6.78
N PRO A 314 6.50 48.45 7.49
CA PRO A 314 7.73 47.97 6.88
C PRO A 314 7.42 47.01 5.72
N PRO A 315 8.19 47.03 4.61
CA PRO A 315 7.89 46.24 3.43
C PRO A 315 7.79 44.75 3.79
N PRO A 316 6.79 44.02 3.26
CA PRO A 316 6.68 42.60 3.51
C PRO A 316 7.92 41.88 2.95
N PRO A 317 8.43 40.85 3.64
CA PRO A 317 9.48 40.01 3.08
C PRO A 317 8.97 39.39 1.77
N ALA A 318 9.82 39.39 0.74
CA ALA A 318 9.46 38.93 -0.60
C ALA A 318 8.74 37.57 -0.54
N ALA A 319 7.53 37.53 -1.11
CA ALA A 319 6.74 36.31 -1.18
C ALA A 319 7.56 35.22 -1.90
N THR A 320 7.86 34.14 -1.19
CA THR A 320 8.40 32.95 -1.84
C THR A 320 7.24 32.33 -2.58
N ILE A 321 7.18 32.56 -3.89
CA ILE A 321 6.21 31.91 -4.78
C ILE A 321 6.38 30.40 -4.54
N ALA A 322 5.32 29.74 -4.04
CA ALA A 322 5.30 28.29 -3.95
C ALA A 322 5.65 27.75 -5.34
N PRO A 323 6.64 26.84 -5.48
CA PRO A 323 6.93 26.27 -6.78
C PRO A 323 5.66 25.57 -7.24
N SER A 324 5.11 26.07 -8.35
CA SER A 324 4.07 25.39 -9.11
C SER A 324 4.53 23.94 -9.29
N LEU A 325 3.69 22.98 -8.88
CA LEU A 325 3.79 21.62 -9.36
C LEU A 325 3.53 21.64 -10.87
N SER A 326 4.59 21.93 -11.62
CA SER A 326 4.63 21.75 -13.06
C SER A 326 4.53 20.25 -13.32
N THR A 327 3.40 19.84 -13.89
CA THR A 327 3.22 18.52 -14.48
C THR A 327 4.11 18.42 -15.73
N GLU A 328 5.40 18.15 -15.55
CA GLU A 328 6.25 17.68 -16.64
C GLU A 328 6.17 16.15 -16.73
N THR A 329 5.38 15.68 -17.69
CA THR A 329 5.45 14.31 -18.22
C THR A 329 6.89 14.04 -18.71
N PRO A 330 7.58 12.98 -18.25
CA PRO A 330 8.93 12.71 -18.72
C PRO A 330 8.91 12.21 -20.17
N LYS A 331 9.44 13.02 -21.09
CA LYS A 331 9.78 12.61 -22.45
C LYS A 331 10.84 11.50 -22.38
N LYS A 332 10.49 10.29 -22.86
CA LYS A 332 11.42 9.18 -23.11
C LYS A 332 12.55 9.65 -24.03
N LYS A 333 13.79 9.71 -23.53
CA LYS A 333 14.99 9.76 -24.39
C LYS A 333 15.32 8.34 -24.85
N ALA A 334 15.34 8.13 -26.16
CA ALA A 334 15.81 6.92 -26.81
C ALA A 334 17.31 6.69 -26.55
N PRO A 335 17.79 5.44 -26.44
CA PRO A 335 19.20 5.17 -26.17
C PRO A 335 20.06 5.40 -27.42
N GLN A 336 21.07 6.27 -27.29
CA GLN A 336 22.14 6.41 -28.27
C GLN A 336 22.99 5.13 -28.30
N ARG A 337 23.02 4.49 -29.48
CA ARG A 337 23.95 3.41 -29.82
C ARG A 337 25.39 3.94 -29.81
N ARG A 338 26.24 3.42 -28.91
CA ARG A 338 27.70 3.56 -29.02
C ARG A 338 28.21 2.63 -30.14
N GLY A 339 28.83 3.22 -31.15
CA GLY A 339 29.41 2.52 -32.30
C GLY A 339 30.58 1.63 -31.90
N ARG A 340 30.59 0.40 -32.43
CA ARG A 340 31.75 -0.49 -32.47
C ARG A 340 32.75 0.03 -33.52
N LYS A 341 34.02 0.21 -33.11
CA LYS A 341 35.15 0.37 -34.04
C LYS A 341 35.48 -1.00 -34.68
N PRO A 342 35.82 -1.08 -35.98
CA PRO A 342 36.29 -2.31 -36.59
C PRO A 342 37.80 -2.54 -36.30
N ALA A 343 38.15 -3.79 -36.01
CA ALA A 343 39.52 -4.26 -35.89
C ALA A 343 40.05 -4.65 -37.29
N ALA A 344 41.15 -4.03 -37.71
CA ALA A 344 41.86 -4.36 -38.95
C ALA A 344 42.84 -5.52 -38.71
N GLN A 345 42.81 -6.50 -39.61
CA GLN A 345 43.71 -7.65 -39.69
C GLN A 345 45.16 -7.18 -39.95
N LYS A 346 46.10 -7.74 -39.18
CA LYS A 346 47.53 -7.75 -39.50
C LYS A 346 47.80 -8.89 -40.49
N LEU A 347 48.38 -8.56 -41.64
CA LEU A 347 49.15 -9.48 -42.46
C LEU A 347 50.61 -9.03 -42.43
N SER A 348 51.48 -10.03 -42.28
CA SER A 348 52.92 -10.00 -42.21
C SER A 348 53.59 -9.40 -43.45
N GLN A 349 54.73 -8.72 -43.27
CA GLN A 349 56.01 -9.05 -43.91
C GLN A 349 57.12 -8.08 -43.42
N SER A 350 58.23 -8.67 -42.98
CA SER A 350 59.58 -8.09 -42.84
C SER A 350 60.30 -8.14 -44.22
N PRO A 351 61.58 -7.71 -44.44
CA PRO A 351 62.62 -7.22 -43.50
C PRO A 351 63.56 -6.07 -44.01
N THR A 352 64.50 -5.68 -43.13
CA THR A 352 65.90 -5.22 -43.34
C THR A 352 66.28 -3.77 -43.75
N SER A 353 67.38 -3.34 -43.09
CA SER A 353 68.41 -2.35 -43.46
C SER A 353 68.08 -0.88 -43.19
N LEU A 354 68.94 -0.05 -42.59
CA LEU A 354 70.37 -0.06 -42.28
C LEU A 354 70.60 0.58 -40.91
#